data_AF-E8QSI2-F1
#
_entry.id   AF-E8QSI2-F1
#
_cell.length_a   1.000
_cell.length_b   1.000
_cell.length_c   1.000
_cell.angle_alpha   90.00
_cell.angle_beta   90.00
_cell.angle_gamma   90.00
#
_symmetry.space_group_name_H-M   'P 1'
#
loop_
_entity.id
_entity.type
_entity.pdbx_description
1 polymer ?
#
loop_
_entity_poly.entity_id
_entity_poly.type
_entity_poly.pdbx_seq_one_letter_code
_entity_poly.pdbx_strand_id
1 'polypeptide(L)'
;MVLFFRDRSLYYLDCYDLNKKQTKREKKNVDYDNELLQLHYSLENLQTLREFKEAFEESYQKSLNDERLQNDLREWRKWRKREFEEIREMILFFRDFQEFSMSCDYNLSRKEIQDYSEAIARHDVMLQLDYSPENFYEFKRFKEVNEKDYQNLLNNERLQNKLREWRRSKQR
;
A
#
# COMPACT_ATOMS: atom_id res chain seq x y z
N MET A 1 1.21 4.77 -21.33
CA MET A 1 -0.23 4.93 -21.62
C MET A 1 -1.08 4.00 -20.75
N VAL A 2 -0.90 2.67 -20.79
CA VAL A 2 -1.62 1.72 -19.90
C VAL A 2 -1.50 2.10 -18.42
N LEU A 3 -0.26 2.34 -17.93
CA LEU A 3 -0.03 2.81 -16.56
C LEU A 3 -0.82 4.08 -16.20
N PHE A 4 -1.00 5.00 -17.16
CA PHE A 4 -1.76 6.23 -16.93
C PHE A 4 -3.25 5.94 -16.70
N PHE A 5 -3.85 5.04 -17.49
CA PHE A 5 -5.25 4.68 -17.35
C PHE A 5 -5.51 3.91 -16.06
N ARG A 6 -4.62 2.99 -15.70
CA ARG A 6 -4.70 2.27 -14.42
C ARG A 6 -4.67 3.25 -13.25
N ASP A 7 -3.68 4.14 -13.24
CA ASP A 7 -3.53 5.15 -12.19
C ASP A 7 -4.75 6.08 -12.13
N ARG A 8 -5.33 6.46 -13.29
CA ARG A 8 -6.54 7.28 -13.34
C ARG A 8 -7.75 6.56 -12.75
N SER A 9 -7.95 5.28 -13.06
CA SER A 9 -9.05 4.50 -12.50
C SER A 9 -8.88 4.27 -11.00
N LEU A 10 -7.66 4.01 -10.54
CA LEU A 10 -7.33 3.95 -9.13
C LEU A 10 -7.57 5.28 -8.41
N TYR A 11 -7.18 6.41 -9.03
CA TYR A 11 -7.47 7.75 -8.51
C TYR A 11 -8.96 8.00 -8.36
N TYR A 12 -9.78 7.60 -9.34
CA TYR A 12 -11.23 7.70 -9.23
C TYR A 12 -11.81 6.84 -8.13
N LEU A 13 -11.28 5.63 -7.91
CA LEU A 13 -11.70 4.75 -6.82
C LEU A 13 -11.34 5.32 -5.44
N ASP A 14 -10.21 6.00 -5.32
CA ASP A 14 -9.72 6.52 -4.04
C ASP A 14 -10.31 7.90 -3.68
N CYS A 15 -10.55 8.75 -4.68
CA CYS A 15 -10.84 10.18 -4.45
C CYS A 15 -12.29 10.62 -4.74
N TYR A 16 -13.11 9.78 -5.35
CA TYR A 16 -14.49 10.14 -5.72
C TYR A 16 -15.52 9.20 -5.11
N ASP A 17 -16.66 9.76 -4.72
CA ASP A 17 -17.85 9.01 -4.30
C ASP A 17 -18.58 8.42 -5.51
N LEU A 18 -18.03 7.33 -6.03
CA LEU A 18 -18.59 6.61 -7.17
C LEU A 18 -19.82 5.79 -6.76
N ASN A 19 -20.85 5.79 -7.61
CA ASN A 19 -21.96 4.85 -7.44
C ASN A 19 -21.53 3.41 -7.77
N LYS A 20 -22.32 2.42 -7.35
CA LYS A 20 -22.01 0.98 -7.55
C LYS A 20 -21.63 0.61 -8.99
N LYS A 21 -22.28 1.22 -10.00
CA LYS A 21 -21.97 0.95 -11.42
C LYS A 21 -20.63 1.55 -11.81
N GLN A 22 -20.35 2.78 -11.39
CA GLN A 22 -19.07 3.46 -11.62
C GLN A 22 -17.92 2.73 -10.92
N THR A 23 -18.07 2.39 -9.64
CA THR A 23 -17.06 1.61 -8.89
C THR A 23 -16.75 0.29 -9.60
N LYS A 24 -17.78 -0.45 -10.06
CA LYS A 24 -17.58 -1.70 -10.80
C LYS A 24 -16.85 -1.47 -12.13
N ARG A 25 -17.13 -0.35 -12.82
CA ARG A 25 -16.44 0.00 -14.06
C ARG A 25 -14.97 0.29 -13.80
N GLU A 26 -14.66 1.15 -12.83
CA GLU A 26 -13.26 1.52 -12.55
C GLU A 26 -12.45 0.32 -12.06
N LYS A 27 -13.03 -0.57 -11.24
CA LYS A 27 -12.36 -1.84 -10.89
C LYS A 27 -12.02 -2.69 -12.11
N LYS A 28 -12.97 -2.85 -13.04
CA LYS A 28 -12.71 -3.58 -14.30
C LYS A 28 -11.64 -2.91 -15.16
N ASN A 29 -11.57 -1.58 -15.17
CA ASN A 29 -10.52 -0.86 -15.89
C ASN A 29 -9.15 -1.16 -15.27
N VAL A 30 -9.05 -1.12 -13.93
CA VAL A 30 -7.83 -1.49 -13.21
C VAL A 30 -7.40 -2.92 -13.52
N ASP A 31 -8.34 -3.88 -13.46
CA ASP A 31 -8.07 -5.28 -13.77
C ASP A 31 -7.57 -5.45 -15.22
N TYR A 32 -8.25 -4.82 -16.18
CA TYR A 32 -7.86 -4.85 -17.60
C TYR A 32 -6.48 -4.23 -17.85
N ASP A 33 -6.21 -3.07 -17.26
CA ASP A 33 -4.91 -2.42 -17.40
C ASP A 33 -3.80 -3.25 -16.72
N ASN A 34 -4.10 -3.94 -15.62
CA ASN A 34 -3.16 -4.86 -14.98
C ASN A 34 -2.84 -6.08 -15.86
N GLU A 35 -3.85 -6.68 -16.51
CA GLU A 35 -3.64 -7.76 -17.48
C GLU A 35 -2.71 -7.31 -18.62
N LEU A 36 -2.91 -6.11 -19.16
CA LEU A 36 -2.05 -5.53 -20.19
C LEU A 36 -0.61 -5.32 -19.72
N LEU A 37 -0.41 -4.93 -18.46
CA LEU A 37 0.93 -4.71 -17.88
C LEU A 37 1.70 -6.01 -17.61
N GLN A 38 1.00 -7.13 -17.49
CA GLN A 38 1.60 -8.45 -17.24
C GLN A 38 1.95 -9.20 -18.53
N LEU A 39 1.56 -8.68 -19.70
CA LEU A 39 1.84 -9.32 -20.98
C LEU A 39 3.34 -9.52 -21.20
N HIS A 40 3.73 -10.78 -21.46
CA HIS A 40 5.10 -11.10 -21.89
C HIS A 40 5.37 -10.59 -23.30
N TYR A 41 6.65 -10.49 -23.65
CA TYR A 41 7.06 -10.06 -24.98
C TYR A 41 6.71 -11.13 -26.03
N SER A 42 5.68 -10.87 -26.84
CA SER A 42 5.26 -11.69 -27.98
C SER A 42 4.67 -10.79 -29.08
N LEU A 43 4.64 -11.29 -30.32
CA LEU A 43 4.07 -10.52 -31.44
C LEU A 43 2.59 -10.20 -31.22
N GLU A 44 1.83 -11.17 -30.74
CA GLU A 44 0.40 -11.03 -30.42
C GLU A 44 0.18 -9.95 -29.35
N ASN A 45 0.95 -9.98 -28.26
CA ASN A 45 0.84 -9.00 -27.19
C ASN A 45 1.24 -7.59 -27.63
N LEU A 46 2.26 -7.47 -28.50
CA LEU A 46 2.63 -6.19 -29.11
C LEU A 46 1.50 -5.63 -29.98
N GLN A 47 0.79 -6.50 -30.70
CA GLN A 47 -0.38 -6.10 -31.48
C GLN A 47 -1.52 -5.62 -30.58
N THR A 48 -1.83 -6.33 -29.49
CA THR A 48 -2.82 -5.90 -28.50
C THR A 48 -2.47 -4.53 -27.91
N LEU A 49 -1.21 -4.30 -27.53
CA LEU A 49 -0.75 -3.01 -27.02
C LEU A 49 -0.86 -1.88 -28.05
N ARG A 50 -0.64 -2.20 -29.33
CA ARG A 50 -0.82 -1.25 -30.44
C ARG A 50 -2.29 -0.88 -30.62
N GLU A 51 -3.18 -1.86 -30.66
CA GLU A 51 -4.63 -1.65 -30.78
C GLU A 51 -5.17 -0.84 -29.59
N PHE A 52 -4.71 -1.16 -28.38
CA PHE A 52 -5.01 -0.37 -27.19
C PHE A 52 -4.57 1.09 -27.35
N LYS A 53 -3.33 1.32 -27.79
CA LYS A 53 -2.82 2.67 -28.01
C LYS A 53 -3.69 3.41 -29.02
N GLU A 54 -3.99 2.81 -30.17
CA GLU A 54 -4.80 3.44 -31.22
C GLU A 54 -6.22 3.77 -30.73
N ALA A 55 -6.87 2.86 -30.00
CA ALA A 55 -8.23 3.05 -29.48
C ALA A 55 -8.34 4.15 -28.42
N PHE A 56 -7.30 4.35 -27.61
CA PHE A 56 -7.32 5.28 -26.47
C PHE A 56 -6.49 6.55 -26.68
N GLU A 57 -5.80 6.71 -27.81
CA GLU A 57 -4.87 7.83 -28.07
C GLU A 57 -5.57 9.18 -27.87
N GLU A 58 -6.76 9.36 -28.45
CA GLU A 58 -7.49 10.63 -28.38
C GLU A 58 -7.90 10.97 -26.94
N SER A 59 -8.37 9.96 -26.18
CA SER A 59 -8.70 10.10 -24.76
C SER A 59 -7.47 10.38 -23.90
N TYR A 60 -6.33 9.78 -24.25
CA TYR A 60 -5.06 9.99 -23.58
C TYR A 60 -4.56 11.41 -23.81
N GLN A 61 -4.53 11.89 -25.06
CA GLN A 61 -4.14 13.26 -25.40
C GLN A 61 -5.03 14.30 -24.72
N LYS A 62 -6.35 14.09 -24.73
CA LYS A 62 -7.28 14.96 -24.00
C LYS A 62 -6.96 15.04 -22.51
N SER A 63 -6.62 13.91 -21.91
CA SER A 63 -6.29 13.83 -20.48
C SER A 63 -4.92 14.45 -20.16
N LEU A 64 -3.95 14.36 -21.08
CA LEU A 64 -2.65 15.03 -20.96
C LEU A 64 -2.77 16.56 -21.03
N ASN A 65 -3.69 17.05 -21.85
CA ASN A 65 -3.97 18.48 -22.00
C ASN A 65 -4.84 19.06 -20.87
N ASP A 66 -5.34 18.23 -19.96
CA ASP A 66 -6.07 18.66 -18.77
C ASP A 66 -5.10 18.88 -17.61
N GLU A 67 -4.61 20.12 -17.47
CA GLU A 67 -3.63 20.49 -16.43
C GLU A 67 -4.12 20.18 -15.02
N ARG A 68 -5.42 20.36 -14.76
CA ARG A 68 -6.01 20.09 -13.45
C ARG A 68 -5.92 18.60 -13.13
N LEU A 69 -6.37 17.75 -14.06
CA LEU A 69 -6.29 16.30 -13.90
C LEU A 69 -4.83 15.84 -13.72
N GLN A 70 -3.89 16.39 -14.49
CA GLN A 70 -2.47 16.03 -14.34
C GLN A 70 -1.91 16.42 -12.97
N ASN A 71 -2.26 17.61 -12.48
CA ASN A 71 -1.85 18.05 -11.15
C ASN A 71 -2.46 17.19 -10.04
N ASP A 72 -3.76 16.90 -10.13
CA ASP A 72 -4.47 16.06 -9.16
C ASP A 72 -3.87 14.65 -9.11
N LEU A 73 -3.57 14.04 -10.28
CA LEU A 73 -2.89 12.74 -10.36
C LEU A 73 -1.47 12.78 -9.80
N ARG A 74 -0.73 13.87 -10.01
CA ARG A 74 0.62 14.04 -9.46
C ARG A 74 0.60 14.08 -7.94
N GLU A 75 -0.28 14.89 -7.35
CA GLU A 75 -0.41 14.99 -5.90
C GLU A 75 -0.96 13.69 -5.29
N TRP A 76 -1.92 13.04 -5.94
CA TRP A 76 -2.41 11.74 -5.52
C TRP A 76 -1.31 10.66 -5.50
N ARG A 77 -0.44 10.60 -6.52
CA ARG A 77 0.71 9.66 -6.51
C ARG A 77 1.67 9.92 -5.34
N LYS A 78 1.93 11.19 -5.03
CA LYS A 78 2.77 11.56 -3.88
C LYS A 78 2.09 11.16 -2.57
N TRP A 79 0.81 11.47 -2.43
CA TRP A 79 0.01 11.09 -1.27
C TRP A 79 0.04 9.58 -1.06
N ARG A 80 -0.25 8.80 -2.11
CA ARG A 80 -0.27 7.33 -2.03
C ARG A 80 1.10 6.74 -1.65
N LYS A 81 2.19 7.29 -2.19
CA LYS A 81 3.55 6.89 -1.81
C LYS A 81 3.82 7.19 -0.33
N ARG A 82 3.48 8.40 0.13
CA ARG A 82 3.64 8.79 1.53
C ARG A 82 2.81 7.89 2.46
N GLU A 83 1.55 7.66 2.10
CA GLU A 83 0.64 6.79 2.85
C GLU A 83 1.22 5.37 2.97
N PHE A 84 1.77 4.82 1.88
CA PHE A 84 2.41 3.51 1.91
C PHE A 84 3.61 3.47 2.88
N GLU A 85 4.47 4.48 2.87
CA GLU A 85 5.60 4.55 3.81
C GLU A 85 5.15 4.72 5.26
N GLU A 86 4.13 5.55 5.53
CA GLU A 86 3.55 5.69 6.87
C GLU A 86 3.04 4.33 7.40
N ILE A 87 2.40 3.53 6.54
CA ILE A 87 1.93 2.19 6.92
C ILE A 87 3.11 1.24 7.15
N ARG A 88 4.18 1.31 6.34
CA ARG A 88 5.40 0.52 6.59
C ARG A 88 6.02 0.85 7.94
N GLU A 89 6.08 2.13 8.31
CA GLU A 89 6.54 2.57 9.63
C GLU A 89 5.67 2.01 10.75
N MET A 90 4.34 2.00 10.58
CA MET A 90 3.43 1.37 11.53
C MET A 90 3.71 -0.14 11.68
N ILE A 91 3.88 -0.87 10.57
CA ILE A 91 4.17 -2.31 10.59
C ILE A 91 5.51 -2.57 11.29
N LEU A 92 6.56 -1.79 10.97
CA LEU A 92 7.85 -1.86 11.67
C LEU A 92 7.70 -1.61 13.16
N PHE A 93 6.91 -0.61 13.54
CA PHE A 93 6.65 -0.31 14.94
C PHE A 93 6.01 -1.49 15.68
N PHE A 94 4.96 -2.11 15.12
CA PHE A 94 4.29 -3.26 15.74
C PHE A 94 5.21 -4.46 15.86
N ARG A 95 5.99 -4.77 14.81
CA ARG A 95 6.99 -5.85 14.85
C ARG A 95 8.01 -5.60 15.98
N ASP A 96 8.61 -4.42 16.01
CA ASP A 96 9.59 -4.06 17.06
C ASP A 96 8.97 -4.12 18.45
N PHE A 97 7.72 -3.69 18.60
CA PHE A 97 6.99 -3.74 19.87
C PHE A 97 6.75 -5.18 20.33
N GLN A 98 6.37 -6.09 19.44
CA GLN A 98 6.16 -7.50 19.74
C GLN A 98 7.48 -8.19 20.11
N GLU A 99 8.53 -7.96 19.33
CA GLU A 99 9.86 -8.47 19.65
C GLU A 99 10.37 -7.96 21.00
N PHE A 100 10.20 -6.65 21.26
CA PHE A 100 10.53 -6.06 22.55
C PHE A 100 9.76 -6.75 23.69
N SER A 101 8.45 -6.91 23.52
CA SER A 101 7.58 -7.52 24.52
C SER A 101 7.95 -8.98 24.80
N MET A 102 8.34 -9.76 23.79
CA MET A 102 8.84 -11.12 23.95
C MET A 102 10.23 -11.20 24.57
N SER A 103 11.10 -10.25 24.27
CA SER A 103 12.46 -10.20 24.82
C SER A 103 12.52 -9.71 26.28
N CYS A 104 11.51 -8.95 26.69
CA CYS A 104 11.37 -8.48 28.04
C CYS A 104 10.58 -9.49 28.86
N ASP A 105 10.93 -9.64 30.13
CA ASP A 105 10.27 -10.54 31.09
C ASP A 105 8.89 -10.01 31.54
N TYR A 106 8.08 -9.51 30.60
CA TYR A 106 6.65 -9.41 30.80
C TYR A 106 6.16 -10.85 30.87
N ASN A 107 5.48 -11.23 31.95
CA ASN A 107 4.95 -12.58 32.19
C ASN A 107 3.91 -13.01 31.12
N LEU A 108 4.34 -13.14 29.86
CA LEU A 108 3.54 -13.52 28.71
C LEU A 108 3.23 -15.01 28.85
N SER A 109 1.98 -15.36 28.64
CA SER A 109 1.56 -16.73 28.49
C SER A 109 2.17 -17.34 27.23
N ARG A 110 2.25 -18.68 27.19
CA ARG A 110 2.67 -19.42 26.00
C ARG A 110 1.84 -19.06 24.76
N LYS A 111 0.55 -18.75 24.96
CA LYS A 111 -0.35 -18.35 23.88
C LYS A 111 0.02 -16.96 23.33
N GLU A 112 0.27 -15.98 24.19
CA GLU A 112 0.67 -14.63 23.76
C GLU A 112 2.02 -14.65 23.02
N ILE A 113 2.98 -15.45 23.50
CA ILE A 113 4.27 -15.66 22.81
C ILE A 113 4.05 -16.22 21.39
N GLN A 114 3.15 -17.19 21.25
CA GLN A 114 2.82 -17.77 19.94
C GLN A 114 2.16 -16.74 19.03
N ASP A 115 1.15 -16.01 19.54
CA ASP A 115 0.43 -14.99 18.79
C ASP A 115 1.37 -13.87 18.30
N TYR A 116 2.31 -13.43 19.15
CA TYR A 116 3.34 -12.45 18.78
C TYR A 116 4.34 -12.99 17.76
N SER A 117 4.77 -14.25 17.90
CA SER A 117 5.67 -14.87 16.93
C SER A 117 5.04 -14.95 15.52
N GLU A 118 3.76 -15.31 15.45
CA GLU A 118 3.02 -15.34 14.19
C GLU A 118 2.81 -13.93 13.61
N ALA A 119 2.54 -12.94 14.45
CA ALA A 119 2.39 -11.55 14.03
C ALA A 119 3.70 -10.98 13.46
N ILE A 120 4.83 -11.21 14.13
CA ILE A 120 6.16 -10.82 13.65
C ILE A 120 6.43 -11.41 12.27
N ALA A 121 6.21 -12.72 12.09
CA ALA A 121 6.40 -13.38 10.80
C ALA A 121 5.52 -12.77 9.70
N ARG A 122 4.25 -12.44 10.01
CA ARG A 122 3.37 -11.74 9.06
C ARG A 122 3.87 -10.35 8.72
N HIS A 123 4.34 -9.59 9.72
CA HIS A 123 4.90 -8.25 9.50
C HIS A 123 6.15 -8.30 8.63
N ASP A 124 7.05 -9.26 8.84
CA ASP A 124 8.25 -9.42 8.01
C ASP A 124 7.91 -9.72 6.55
N VAL A 125 6.91 -10.58 6.30
CA VAL A 125 6.39 -10.83 4.94
C VAL A 125 5.84 -9.54 4.35
N MET A 126 5.04 -8.78 5.10
CA MET A 126 4.50 -7.51 4.61
C MET A 126 5.60 -6.50 4.28
N LEU A 127 6.66 -6.40 5.09
CA LEU A 127 7.73 -5.42 4.89
C LEU A 127 8.59 -5.68 3.66
N GLN A 128 8.59 -6.92 3.15
CA GLN A 128 9.23 -7.32 1.89
C GLN A 128 8.39 -7.00 0.66
N LEU A 129 7.11 -6.67 0.82
CA LEU A 129 6.24 -6.36 -0.31
C LEU A 129 6.60 -5.01 -0.93
N ASP A 130 6.74 -5.00 -2.25
CA ASP A 130 6.95 -3.79 -3.04
C ASP A 130 5.69 -2.93 -3.09
N TYR A 131 5.90 -1.64 -3.39
CA TYR A 131 4.80 -0.72 -3.66
C TYR A 131 4.08 -1.11 -4.97
N SER A 132 2.95 -1.82 -4.82
CA SER A 132 2.02 -2.16 -5.89
C SER A 132 0.58 -1.75 -5.50
N PRO A 133 -0.32 -1.53 -6.49
CA PRO A 133 -1.73 -1.31 -6.20
C PRO A 133 -2.36 -2.40 -5.32
N GLU A 134 -2.01 -3.66 -5.57
CA GLU A 134 -2.55 -4.82 -4.87
C GLU A 134 -2.10 -4.83 -3.40
N ASN A 135 -0.80 -4.61 -3.17
CA ASN A 135 -0.24 -4.54 -1.82
C ASN A 135 -0.75 -3.31 -1.06
N PHE A 136 -0.96 -2.19 -1.74
CA PHE A 136 -1.45 -0.96 -1.11
C PHE A 136 -2.79 -1.15 -0.38
N TYR A 137 -3.71 -1.94 -0.94
CA TYR A 137 -5.00 -2.20 -0.28
C TYR A 137 -4.86 -3.11 0.95
N GLU A 138 -3.95 -4.09 0.95
CA GLU A 138 -3.64 -4.87 2.16
C GLU A 138 -3.07 -4.00 3.27
N PHE A 139 -2.15 -3.11 2.90
CA PHE A 139 -1.54 -2.14 3.81
C PHE A 139 -2.59 -1.17 4.37
N LYS A 140 -3.50 -0.68 3.53
CA LYS A 140 -4.59 0.20 3.98
C LYS A 140 -5.47 -0.49 5.01
N ARG A 141 -5.85 -1.76 4.79
CA ARG A 141 -6.61 -2.53 5.78
C ARG A 141 -5.85 -2.72 7.08
N PHE A 142 -4.53 -2.95 7.00
CA PHE A 142 -3.69 -3.01 8.19
C PHE A 142 -3.75 -1.70 8.99
N LYS A 143 -3.62 -0.55 8.32
CA LYS A 143 -3.74 0.77 8.98
C LYS A 143 -5.11 0.95 9.61
N GLU A 144 -6.19 0.73 8.88
CA GLU A 144 -7.57 0.91 9.36
C GLU A 144 -7.85 0.13 10.66
N VAL A 145 -7.32 -1.10 10.77
CA VAL A 145 -7.51 -1.94 11.97
C VAL A 145 -6.61 -1.52 13.12
N ASN A 146 -5.37 -1.07 12.84
CA ASN A 146 -4.34 -0.87 13.87
C ASN A 146 -4.09 0.60 14.23
N GLU A 147 -4.65 1.56 13.50
CA GLU A 147 -4.33 2.99 13.64
C GLU A 147 -4.59 3.50 15.05
N LYS A 148 -5.72 3.13 15.66
CA LYS A 148 -6.04 3.56 17.02
C LYS A 148 -5.02 3.05 18.05
N ASP A 149 -4.66 1.77 17.97
CA ASP A 149 -3.69 1.17 18.87
C ASP A 149 -2.29 1.72 18.63
N TYR A 150 -1.93 1.94 17.36
CA TYR A 150 -0.70 2.60 16.98
C TYR A 150 -0.58 3.98 17.61
N GLN A 151 -1.60 4.82 17.49
CA GLN A 151 -1.60 6.16 18.10
C GLN A 151 -1.51 6.11 19.64
N ASN A 152 -2.22 5.17 20.28
CA ASN A 152 -2.16 5.00 21.73
C ASN A 152 -0.74 4.60 22.20
N LEU A 153 -0.09 3.66 21.50
CA LEU A 153 1.25 3.20 21.82
C LEU A 153 2.32 4.25 21.48
N LEU A 154 2.12 5.01 20.41
CA LEU A 154 3.02 6.09 20.00
C LEU A 154 3.03 7.23 21.04
N ASN A 155 1.87 7.57 21.60
CA ASN A 155 1.73 8.60 22.63
C ASN A 155 2.19 8.16 24.02
N ASN A 156 2.59 6.90 24.22
CA ASN A 156 3.10 6.41 25.49
C ASN A 156 4.62 6.67 25.62
N GLU A 157 5.00 7.82 26.16
CA GLU A 157 6.40 8.24 26.29
C GLU A 157 7.29 7.20 27.02
N ARG A 158 6.77 6.57 28.08
CA ARG A 158 7.50 5.53 28.82
C ARG A 158 7.82 4.33 27.94
N LEU A 159 6.86 3.88 27.14
CA LEU A 159 7.07 2.79 26.19
C LEU A 159 8.06 3.19 25.09
N GLN A 160 7.91 4.39 24.52
CA GLN A 160 8.82 4.89 23.48
C GLN A 160 10.27 4.95 23.94
N ASN A 161 10.51 5.40 25.18
CA ASN A 161 11.85 5.43 25.77
C ASN A 161 12.43 4.02 25.94
N LYS A 162 11.64 3.06 26.45
CA LYS A 162 12.06 1.65 26.57
C LYS A 162 12.39 1.02 25.21
N LEU A 163 11.54 1.23 24.21
CA LEU A 163 11.78 0.73 22.84
C LEU A 163 13.05 1.34 22.24
N ARG A 164 13.31 2.63 22.48
CA ARG A 164 14.53 3.29 22.02
C ARG A 164 15.79 2.70 22.65
N GLU A 165 15.77 2.44 23.95
CA GLU A 165 16.89 1.80 24.67
C GLU A 165 17.13 0.36 24.16
N TRP A 166 16.06 -0.40 23.99
CA TRP A 166 16.14 -1.77 23.47
C TRP A 166 16.66 -1.83 22.03
N ARG A 167 16.24 -0.92 21.14
CA ARG A 167 16.81 -0.83 19.78
C ARG A 167 18.31 -0.59 19.81
N ARG A 168 18.79 0.24 20.76
CA ARG A 168 20.23 0.49 20.95
C ARG A 168 20.98 -0.72 21.48
N SER A 169 20.37 -1.55 22.34
CA SER A 169 21.02 -2.76 22.84
C SER A 169 21.13 -3.85 21.79
N LYS A 170 20.23 -3.89 20.78
CA LYS A 170 20.33 -4.81 19.64
C LYS A 170 21.42 -4.48 18.61
N GLN A 171 21.87 -3.22 18.57
CA GLN A 171 22.86 -2.74 17.60
C GLN A 171 24.32 -2.78 18.14
N ARG A 172 24.50 -3.20 19.39
CA ARG A 172 25.82 -3.41 20.02
C ARG A 172 26.20 -4.88 19.95
#